data_AF-A0A485D315-F1
#
_entry.id   AF-A0A485D315-F1
#
_cell.length_a   1.000
_cell.length_b   1.000
_cell.length_c   1.000
_cell.angle_alpha   90.00
_cell.angle_beta   90.00
_cell.angle_gamma   90.00
#
_symmetry.space_group_name_H-M   'P 1'
#
loop_
_entity.id
_entity.type
_entity.pdbx_description
1 polymer ?
#
loop_
_entity_poly.entity_id
_entity_poly.type
_entity_poly.pdbx_seq_one_letter_code
_entity_poly.pdbx_strand_id
1 'polypeptide(L)'
;MFTEILKGKLPDGSDLTRMQDGTNKHRPGYDLTFSAPKSVSVMAMLGGDKRLIDAHNQAVTKALQQVETLAATRVMTDGKSETVLTGNLIVAKFTHDTNRNEEPQLHTHAVVMNATQNGDKWQSLGTDTVGKTGFIENVYANQIAFGKIYREELKPLV
;
A
#
# COMPACT_ATOMS: atom_id res chain seq x y z
N MET A 1 17.47 -4.61 -1.91
CA MET A 1 16.76 -3.75 -0.93
C MET A 1 15.29 -4.13 -0.79
N PHE A 2 14.43 -3.93 -1.81
CA PHE A 2 13.00 -4.25 -1.77
C PHE A 2 12.66 -5.64 -1.20
N THR A 3 13.29 -6.70 -1.73
CA THR A 3 13.07 -8.09 -1.28
C THR A 3 13.43 -8.32 0.19
N GLU A 4 14.41 -7.60 0.73
CA GLU A 4 14.79 -7.74 2.15
C GLU A 4 13.76 -7.05 3.06
N ILE A 5 13.23 -5.90 2.63
CA ILE A 5 12.14 -5.22 3.34
C ILE A 5 10.89 -6.10 3.39
N LEU A 6 10.55 -6.78 2.28
CA LEU A 6 9.48 -7.79 2.26
C LEU A 6 9.72 -8.99 3.18
N LYS A 7 10.97 -9.26 3.57
CA LYS A 7 11.29 -10.29 4.58
C LYS A 7 11.23 -9.74 6.00
N GLY A 8 11.02 -8.43 6.18
CA GLY A 8 11.02 -7.74 7.46
C GLY A 8 12.37 -7.14 7.85
N LYS A 9 13.37 -7.11 6.94
CA LYS A 9 14.70 -6.52 7.22
C LYS A 9 14.78 -5.11 6.67
N LEU A 10 14.89 -4.12 7.55
CA LEU A 10 14.87 -2.72 7.21
C LEU A 10 16.29 -2.15 6.98
N PRO A 11 16.44 -1.09 6.15
CA PRO A 11 17.76 -0.53 5.84
C PRO A 11 18.49 0.11 7.03
N ASP A 12 17.76 0.47 8.08
CA ASP A 12 18.32 1.02 9.32
C ASP A 12 18.86 -0.06 10.28
N GLY A 13 18.78 -1.33 9.89
CA GLY A 13 19.21 -2.48 10.69
C GLY A 13 18.10 -3.12 11.52
N SER A 14 16.89 -2.54 11.55
CA SER A 14 15.75 -3.13 12.25
C SER A 14 15.29 -4.44 11.59
N ASP A 15 14.92 -5.42 12.41
CA ASP A 15 14.55 -6.76 11.95
C ASP A 15 13.18 -7.16 12.55
N LEU A 16 12.19 -7.33 11.67
CA LEU A 16 10.82 -7.77 11.94
C LEU A 16 10.58 -9.23 11.53
N THR A 17 11.63 -9.99 11.24
CA THR A 17 11.53 -11.42 10.93
C THR A 17 10.95 -12.18 12.12
N ARG A 18 10.20 -13.24 11.81
CA ARG A 18 9.67 -14.15 12.82
C ARG A 18 9.98 -15.59 12.41
N MET A 19 11.14 -16.09 12.82
CA MET A 19 11.56 -17.45 12.50
C MET A 19 10.77 -18.46 13.34
N GLN A 20 10.07 -19.38 12.67
CA GLN A 20 9.37 -20.52 13.28
C GLN A 20 9.57 -21.73 12.38
N ASP A 21 10.09 -22.83 12.95
CA ASP A 21 10.38 -24.08 12.25
C ASP A 21 11.26 -23.89 11.00
N GLY A 22 12.27 -23.03 11.10
CA GLY A 22 13.18 -22.70 9.98
C GLY A 22 12.56 -21.80 8.90
N THR A 23 11.31 -21.35 9.06
CA THR A 23 10.61 -20.49 8.11
C THR A 23 10.33 -19.10 8.69
N ASN A 24 10.52 -18.06 7.89
CA ASN A 24 10.13 -16.71 8.28
C ASN A 24 8.60 -16.56 8.15
N LYS A 25 7.91 -16.29 9.26
CA LYS A 25 6.46 -16.05 9.34
C LYS A 25 6.09 -14.58 9.21
N HIS A 26 7.06 -13.68 9.02
CA HIS A 26 6.77 -12.29 8.67
C HIS A 26 5.94 -12.27 7.37
N ARG A 27 4.78 -11.59 7.42
CA ARG A 27 3.98 -11.37 6.22
C ARG A 27 4.64 -10.26 5.40
N PRO A 28 4.85 -10.42 4.09
CA PRO A 28 5.59 -9.42 3.31
C PRO A 28 4.94 -8.03 3.28
N GLY A 29 3.61 -7.98 3.21
CA GLY A 29 2.88 -6.74 3.01
C GLY A 29 1.56 -6.98 2.28
N TYR A 30 1.05 -5.89 1.72
CA TYR A 30 -0.20 -5.84 0.96
C TYR A 30 0.04 -5.13 -0.36
N ASP A 31 -0.65 -5.57 -1.41
CA ASP A 31 -0.59 -4.93 -2.73
C ASP A 31 -1.88 -4.16 -2.99
N LEU A 32 -1.78 -2.84 -3.09
CA LEU A 32 -2.88 -1.97 -3.44
C LEU A 32 -2.73 -1.54 -4.90
N THR A 33 -3.50 -2.19 -5.78
CA THR A 33 -3.46 -1.86 -7.21
C THR A 33 -4.44 -0.74 -7.56
N PHE A 34 -3.91 0.35 -8.09
CA PHE A 34 -4.70 1.47 -8.61
C PHE A 34 -4.73 1.40 -10.13
N SER A 35 -5.89 1.15 -10.73
CA SER A 35 -6.06 1.06 -12.19
C SER A 35 -6.72 2.31 -12.76
N ALA A 36 -6.09 2.92 -13.76
CA ALA A 36 -6.68 4.03 -14.50
C ALA A 36 -7.88 3.58 -15.35
N PRO A 37 -8.82 4.49 -15.66
CA PRO A 37 -9.84 4.22 -16.68
C PRO A 37 -9.22 3.78 -18.00
N LYS A 38 -9.93 2.95 -18.76
CA LYS A 38 -9.43 2.39 -20.02
C LYS A 38 -9.05 3.47 -21.04
N SER A 39 -9.84 4.54 -21.15
CA SER A 39 -9.57 5.67 -22.05
C SER A 39 -8.23 6.35 -21.74
N VAL A 40 -7.94 6.59 -20.46
CA VAL A 40 -6.65 7.14 -20.01
C VAL A 40 -5.50 6.19 -20.37
N SER A 41 -5.70 4.89 -20.15
CA SER A 41 -4.70 3.87 -20.49
C SER A 41 -4.38 3.84 -21.99
N VAL A 42 -5.40 3.90 -22.85
CA VAL A 42 -5.25 3.93 -24.32
C VAL A 42 -4.52 5.20 -24.77
N MET A 43 -4.92 6.37 -24.26
CA MET A 43 -4.29 7.63 -24.63
C MET A 43 -2.82 7.72 -24.16
N ALA A 44 -2.52 7.21 -22.97
CA ALA A 44 -1.17 7.20 -22.43
C ALA A 44 -0.24 6.27 -23.24
N MET A 45 -0.68 5.03 -23.49
CA MET A 45 0.18 3.98 -24.06
C MET A 45 0.19 3.97 -25.59
N LEU A 46 -0.97 4.12 -26.23
CA LEU A 46 -1.09 4.10 -27.69
C LEU A 46 -1.04 5.51 -28.28
N GLY A 47 -1.63 6.49 -27.60
CA GLY A 47 -1.56 7.90 -27.99
C GLY A 47 -0.23 8.57 -27.67
N GLY A 48 0.61 7.94 -26.83
CA GLY A 48 1.93 8.45 -26.46
C GLY A 48 1.94 9.65 -25.51
N ASP A 49 0.79 9.99 -24.90
CA ASP A 49 0.70 11.12 -23.98
C ASP A 49 1.23 10.77 -22.59
N LYS A 50 2.54 10.96 -22.41
CA LYS A 50 3.24 10.67 -21.15
C LYS A 50 2.74 11.49 -19.97
N ARG A 51 2.09 12.65 -20.19
CA ARG A 51 1.54 13.47 -19.11
C ARG A 51 0.46 12.73 -18.32
N LEU A 52 -0.25 11.81 -18.98
CA LEU A 52 -1.26 10.95 -18.33
C LEU A 52 -0.63 9.93 -17.38
N ILE A 53 0.61 9.50 -17.63
CA ILE A 53 1.37 8.62 -16.72
C ILE A 53 1.77 9.42 -15.47
N ASP A 54 2.23 10.65 -15.64
CA ASP A 54 2.57 11.53 -14.54
C ASP A 54 1.34 11.89 -13.69
N ALA A 55 0.21 12.17 -14.36
CA ALA A 55 -1.09 12.39 -13.72
C ALA A 55 -1.52 11.18 -12.89
N HIS A 56 -1.42 9.97 -13.46
CA HIS A 56 -1.67 8.72 -12.74
C HIS A 56 -0.79 8.58 -11.49
N ASN A 57 0.53 8.80 -11.63
CA ASN A 57 1.47 8.67 -10.52
C ASN A 57 1.21 9.67 -9.39
N GLN A 58 0.79 10.89 -9.73
CA GLN A 58 0.38 11.90 -8.76
C GLN A 58 -0.89 11.48 -8.02
N ALA A 59 -1.93 11.07 -8.76
CA ALA A 59 -3.19 10.62 -8.17
C ALA A 59 -3.02 9.40 -7.25
N VAL A 60 -2.18 8.43 -7.62
CA VAL A 60 -1.83 7.28 -6.76
C VAL A 60 -1.17 7.75 -5.46
N THR A 61 -0.25 8.71 -5.55
CA THR A 61 0.44 9.25 -4.36
C THR A 61 -0.56 9.93 -3.41
N LYS A 62 -1.50 10.70 -3.94
CA LYS A 62 -2.55 11.36 -3.14
C LYS A 62 -3.47 10.36 -2.45
N ALA A 63 -3.89 9.31 -3.15
CA ALA A 63 -4.68 8.24 -2.54
C ALA A 63 -3.89 7.50 -1.45
N LEU A 64 -2.61 7.23 -1.66
CA LEU A 64 -1.75 6.57 -0.66
C LEU A 64 -1.54 7.43 0.60
N GLN A 65 -1.48 8.76 0.49
CA GLN A 65 -1.43 9.64 1.66
C GLN A 65 -2.67 9.47 2.55
N GLN A 66 -3.84 9.19 1.98
CA GLN A 66 -5.05 8.90 2.74
C GLN A 66 -5.06 7.47 3.31
N VAL A 67 -4.45 6.51 2.61
CA VAL A 67 -4.23 5.17 3.16
C VAL A 67 -3.28 5.20 4.36
N GLU A 68 -2.23 6.03 4.29
CA GLU A 68 -1.24 6.18 5.36
C GLU A 68 -1.84 6.70 6.67
N THR A 69 -2.92 7.49 6.63
CA THR A 69 -3.61 7.92 7.86
C THR A 69 -4.29 6.78 8.61
N LEU A 70 -4.52 5.64 7.95
CA LEU A 70 -5.02 4.41 8.57
C LEU A 70 -3.90 3.49 9.06
N ALA A 71 -2.63 3.83 8.80
CA ALA A 71 -1.50 3.04 9.26
C ALA A 71 -1.58 2.87 10.78
N ALA A 72 -1.56 1.61 11.20
CA ALA A 72 -1.73 1.25 12.60
C ALA A 72 -0.90 0.01 12.91
N THR A 73 -0.52 -0.13 14.16
CA THR A 73 0.08 -1.34 14.71
C THR A 73 -0.73 -1.86 15.89
N ARG A 74 -0.42 -3.09 16.33
CA ARG A 74 -1.04 -3.72 17.49
C ARG A 74 -0.08 -3.64 18.67
N VAL A 75 -0.55 -3.08 19.77
CA VAL A 75 0.19 -2.97 21.03
C VAL A 75 -0.52 -3.80 22.10
N MET A 76 0.26 -4.48 22.94
CA MET A 76 -0.27 -5.19 24.11
C MET A 76 0.17 -4.48 25.38
N THR A 77 -0.80 -4.06 26.19
CA THR A 77 -0.60 -3.38 27.48
C THR A 77 -1.45 -4.10 28.52
N ASP A 78 -0.85 -4.57 29.61
CA ASP A 78 -1.54 -5.27 30.70
C ASP A 78 -2.44 -6.43 30.25
N GLY A 79 -1.98 -7.20 29.26
CA GLY A 79 -2.70 -8.34 28.68
C GLY A 79 -3.86 -7.97 27.74
N LYS A 80 -4.13 -6.67 27.57
CA LYS A 80 -5.12 -6.16 26.61
C LYS A 80 -4.41 -5.73 25.33
N SER A 81 -5.03 -6.07 24.22
CA SER A 81 -4.53 -5.72 22.91
C SER A 81 -5.31 -4.56 22.33
N GLU A 82 -4.61 -3.56 21.85
CA GLU A 82 -5.20 -2.36 21.26
C GLU A 82 -4.53 -2.03 19.92
N THR A 83 -5.30 -1.42 19.04
CA THR A 83 -4.79 -0.90 17.77
C THR A 83 -4.42 0.56 17.95
N VAL A 84 -3.19 0.92 17.61
CA VAL A 84 -2.64 2.27 17.75
C VAL A 84 -2.26 2.79 16.37
N LEU A 85 -2.78 3.97 16.02
CA LEU A 85 -2.43 4.66 14.77
C LEU A 85 -0.96 5.10 14.81
N THR A 86 -0.23 4.83 13.75
CA THR A 86 1.18 5.17 13.57
C THR A 86 1.37 6.25 12.51
N GLY A 87 0.47 6.33 11.52
CA GLY A 87 0.46 7.40 10.52
C GLY A 87 1.68 7.40 9.57
N ASN A 88 2.34 6.26 9.40
CA ASN A 88 3.47 6.13 8.48
C ASN A 88 3.52 4.75 7.82
N LEU A 89 3.84 4.70 6.53
CA LEU A 89 4.01 3.47 5.75
C LEU A 89 5.32 3.47 4.95
N ILE A 90 5.82 2.27 4.66
CA ILE A 90 6.81 2.07 3.58
C ILE A 90 6.04 1.51 2.38
N VAL A 91 6.08 2.20 1.24
CA VAL A 91 5.37 1.79 0.02
C VAL A 91 6.30 1.82 -1.19
N ALA A 92 6.37 0.72 -1.93
CA ALA A 92 7.01 0.68 -3.24
C ALA A 92 5.94 0.74 -4.34
N LYS A 93 6.08 1.66 -5.29
CA LYS A 93 5.14 1.84 -6.41
C LYS A 93 5.75 1.28 -7.69
N PHE A 94 5.06 0.33 -8.32
CA PHE A 94 5.45 -0.25 -9.60
C PHE A 94 4.34 0.01 -10.62
N THR A 95 4.62 0.84 -11.63
CA THR A 95 3.65 1.16 -12.68
C THR A 95 3.80 0.19 -13.84
N HIS A 96 2.70 -0.44 -14.22
CA HIS A 96 2.58 -1.38 -15.33
C HIS A 96 1.55 -0.85 -16.35
N ASP A 97 1.57 -1.42 -17.56
CA ASP A 97 0.84 -0.91 -18.72
C ASP A 97 -0.10 -1.92 -19.39
N THR A 98 -0.12 -3.17 -18.91
CA THR A 98 -0.83 -4.29 -19.55
C THR A 98 -1.67 -5.06 -18.54
N ASN A 99 -2.89 -5.44 -18.91
CA ASN A 99 -3.73 -6.30 -18.08
C ASN A 99 -3.42 -7.79 -18.34
N ARG A 100 -4.10 -8.68 -17.59
CA ARG A 100 -3.95 -10.15 -17.75
C ARG A 100 -4.38 -10.70 -19.11
N ASN A 101 -5.11 -9.92 -19.89
CA ASN A 101 -5.55 -10.25 -21.25
C ASN A 101 -4.69 -9.53 -22.31
N GLU A 102 -3.51 -9.01 -21.92
CA GLU A 102 -2.54 -8.35 -22.81
C GLU A 102 -3.05 -7.04 -23.45
N GLU A 103 -4.06 -6.40 -22.83
CA GLU A 103 -4.56 -5.12 -23.31
C GLU A 103 -3.96 -3.93 -22.54
N PRO A 104 -3.94 -2.71 -23.13
CA PRO A 104 -3.50 -1.51 -22.42
C PRO A 104 -4.29 -1.27 -21.13
N GLN A 105 -3.59 -1.25 -20.01
CA GLN A 105 -4.12 -0.95 -18.69
C GLN A 105 -3.01 -0.29 -17.86
N LEU A 106 -3.04 1.04 -17.78
CA LEU A 106 -2.17 1.78 -16.88
C LEU A 106 -2.62 1.54 -15.44
N HIS A 107 -1.74 0.92 -14.65
CA HIS A 107 -2.00 0.68 -13.23
C HIS A 107 -0.71 0.71 -12.42
N THR A 108 -0.84 1.01 -11.13
CA THR A 108 0.28 0.96 -10.19
C THR A 108 -0.01 -0.05 -9.10
N HIS A 109 0.91 -1.01 -8.93
CA HIS A 109 1.03 -1.82 -7.73
C HIS A 109 1.71 -1.00 -6.64
N ALA A 110 0.94 -0.54 -5.65
CA ALA A 110 1.47 0.10 -4.46
C ALA A 110 1.64 -0.96 -3.36
N VAL A 111 2.84 -1.56 -3.32
CA VAL A 111 3.19 -2.60 -2.36
C VAL A 111 3.50 -1.94 -1.01
N VAL A 112 2.54 -2.03 -0.10
CA VAL A 112 2.64 -1.58 1.29
C VAL A 112 3.36 -2.64 2.11
N MET A 113 4.54 -2.31 2.62
CA MET A 113 5.34 -3.22 3.44
C MET A 113 4.67 -3.43 4.79
N ASN A 114 4.81 -4.63 5.35
CA ASN A 114 4.30 -4.93 6.69
C ASN A 114 5.21 -4.38 7.81
N ALA A 115 5.46 -3.07 7.77
CA ALA A 115 6.30 -2.34 8.69
C ALA A 115 5.76 -0.92 8.88
N THR A 116 5.67 -0.50 10.14
CA THR A 116 5.32 0.87 10.52
C THR A 116 6.03 1.23 11.81
N GLN A 117 6.36 2.50 11.98
CA GLN A 117 7.12 3.01 13.11
C GLN A 117 6.17 3.55 14.19
N ASN A 118 6.40 3.16 15.44
CA ASN A 118 5.66 3.61 16.62
C ASN A 118 6.66 4.07 17.69
N GLY A 119 6.86 5.39 17.81
CA GLY A 119 7.99 5.95 18.54
C GLY A 119 9.32 5.49 17.92
N ASP A 120 10.23 4.96 18.73
CA ASP A 120 11.55 4.49 18.27
C ASP A 120 11.55 3.05 17.75
N LYS A 121 10.39 2.39 17.65
CA LYS A 121 10.29 0.96 17.30
C LYS A 121 9.57 0.76 15.98
N TRP A 122 10.13 -0.10 15.14
CA TRP A 122 9.41 -0.69 14.03
C TRP A 122 8.56 -1.86 14.50
N GLN A 123 7.35 -1.95 13.96
CA GLN A 123 6.39 -3.01 14.24
C GLN A 123 5.67 -3.40 12.95
N SER A 124 5.08 -4.60 12.92
CA SER A 124 4.19 -4.99 11.82
C SER A 124 2.91 -4.15 11.84
N LEU A 125 2.29 -4.01 10.66
CA LEU A 125 0.96 -3.43 10.55
C LEU A 125 -0.04 -4.29 11.32
N GLY A 126 -0.94 -3.62 12.04
CA GLY A 126 -1.93 -4.26 12.89
C GLY A 126 -2.97 -4.99 12.05
N THR A 127 -3.32 -6.20 12.49
CA THR A 127 -4.47 -6.94 11.96
C THR A 127 -5.38 -7.31 13.12
N ASP A 128 -6.66 -7.04 12.97
CA ASP A 128 -7.69 -7.40 13.95
C ASP A 128 -8.94 -7.87 13.21
N THR A 129 -9.02 -9.17 12.98
CA THR A 129 -10.12 -9.77 12.22
C THR A 129 -11.44 -9.80 12.98
N VAL A 130 -11.41 -9.65 14.32
CA VAL A 130 -12.60 -9.72 15.18
C VAL A 130 -13.22 -8.34 15.31
N GLY A 131 -12.44 -7.37 15.80
CA GLY A 131 -12.90 -5.99 15.98
C GLY A 131 -12.83 -5.14 14.72
N LYS A 132 -12.17 -5.63 13.66
CA LYS A 132 -11.94 -4.92 12.39
C LYS A 132 -11.25 -3.57 12.56
N THR A 133 -10.41 -3.45 13.58
CA THR A 133 -9.70 -2.22 13.89
C THR A 133 -8.33 -2.12 13.22
N GLY A 134 -7.82 -3.22 12.65
CA GLY A 134 -6.50 -3.27 12.02
C GLY A 134 -6.40 -2.48 10.72
N PHE A 135 -5.17 -2.33 10.21
CA PHE A 135 -4.85 -1.55 9.03
C PHE A 135 -5.62 -2.06 7.80
N ILE A 136 -5.43 -3.35 7.47
CA ILE A 136 -5.99 -3.91 6.24
C ILE A 136 -7.52 -4.00 6.30
N GLU A 137 -8.09 -4.25 7.47
CA GLU A 137 -9.54 -4.25 7.66
C GLU A 137 -10.15 -2.88 7.34
N ASN A 138 -9.51 -1.79 7.80
CA ASN A 138 -9.94 -0.44 7.47
C ASN A 138 -9.70 -0.08 6.00
N VAL A 139 -8.61 -0.58 5.38
CA VAL A 139 -8.38 -0.40 3.94
C VAL A 139 -9.49 -1.06 3.11
N TYR A 140 -9.89 -2.29 3.46
CA TYR A 140 -11.02 -2.96 2.79
C TYR A 140 -12.34 -2.23 3.01
N ALA A 141 -12.64 -1.80 4.24
CA ALA A 141 -13.86 -1.06 4.54
C ALA A 141 -13.97 0.26 3.74
N ASN A 142 -12.83 0.87 3.40
CA ASN A 142 -12.74 2.13 2.67
C ASN A 142 -12.28 1.97 1.21
N GLN A 143 -12.25 0.75 0.67
CA GLN A 143 -11.71 0.46 -0.67
C GLN A 143 -12.37 1.33 -1.76
N ILE A 144 -13.69 1.48 -1.71
CA ILE A 144 -14.45 2.31 -2.65
C ILE A 144 -14.08 3.79 -2.50
N ALA A 145 -13.89 4.26 -1.27
CA ALA A 145 -13.51 5.65 -0.99
C ALA A 145 -12.11 5.96 -1.51
N PHE A 146 -11.12 5.08 -1.29
CA PHE A 146 -9.78 5.25 -1.85
C PHE A 146 -9.76 5.22 -3.38
N GLY A 147 -10.54 4.32 -3.99
CA GLY A 147 -10.72 4.32 -5.44
C GLY A 147 -11.37 5.60 -5.97
N LYS A 148 -12.28 6.21 -5.19
CA LYS A 148 -12.88 7.51 -5.53
C LYS A 148 -11.86 8.64 -5.41
N ILE A 149 -11.10 8.72 -4.31
CA ILE A 149 -10.04 9.72 -4.12
C ILE A 149 -9.05 9.66 -5.29
N TYR A 150 -8.54 8.47 -5.63
CA TYR A 150 -7.66 8.30 -6.78
C TYR A 150 -8.26 8.85 -8.09
N ARG A 151 -9.53 8.54 -8.38
CA ARG A 151 -10.18 9.01 -9.62
C ARG A 151 -10.43 10.53 -9.61
N GLU A 152 -10.81 11.11 -8.48
CA GLU A 152 -11.02 12.56 -8.36
C GLU A 152 -9.71 13.34 -8.46
N GLU A 153 -8.60 12.79 -7.94
CA GLU A 153 -7.26 13.39 -8.10
C GLU A 153 -6.73 13.24 -9.52
N LEU A 154 -7.09 12.17 -10.24
CA LEU A 154 -6.71 11.97 -11.63
C LEU A 154 -7.48 12.89 -12.59
N LYS A 155 -8.78 13.07 -12.35
CA LYS A 155 -9.71 13.78 -13.24
C LYS A 155 -9.26 15.17 -13.70
N PRO A 156 -8.73 16.08 -12.85
CA PRO A 156 -8.30 17.41 -13.30
C PRO A 156 -6.96 17.40 -14.05
N LEU A 157 -6.26 16.26 -14.08
CA LEU A 157 -4.93 16.12 -14.68
C LEU A 157 -4.96 15.46 -16.08
N VAL A 158 -6.14 15.04 -16.56
CA VAL A 158 -6.35 14.28 -17.81
C VAL A 158 -7.27 14.99 -18.79
#